data_AF-A0A8T5PM94-F1
#
_entry.id   AF-A0A8T5PM94-F1
#
_cell.length_a   1.000
_cell.length_b   1.000
_cell.length_c   1.000
_cell.angle_alpha   90.00
_cell.angle_beta   90.00
_cell.angle_gamma   90.00
#
_symmetry.space_group_name_H-M   'P 1'
#
loop_
_entity.id
_entity.type
_entity.pdbx_description
1 polymer ?
#
loop_
_entity_poly.entity_id
_entity_poly.type
_entity_poly.pdbx_seq_one_letter_code
_entity_poly.pdbx_strand_id
1 'polypeptide(L)' 'MYQAVITCFDDLENIYQAFKPEESQDQRCSFQIKKKKNSIEFVIKAQDAVSLRAMMASITRLLTIYHGRKKTS' A
#
# COMPACT_ATOMS: atom_id res chain seq x y z
N MET A 1 19.38 -2.79 -1.43
CA MET A 1 18.13 -2.03 -1.23
C MET A 1 17.06 -2.66 -2.09
N TYR A 2 15.95 -3.08 -1.48
CA TYR A 2 14.85 -3.77 -2.13
C TYR A 2 13.67 -2.81 -2.31
N GLN A 3 12.90 -3.00 -3.38
CA GLN A 3 11.74 -2.17 -3.70
C GLN A 3 10.64 -3.00 -4.33
N ALA A 4 9.39 -2.64 -4.03
CA ALA A 4 8.21 -3.12 -4.73
C ALA A 4 7.25 -1.97 -5.01
N VAL A 5 6.45 -2.13 -6.07
CA VAL A 5 5.34 -1.23 -6.38
C VAL A 5 4.10 -2.08 -6.55
N ILE A 6 3.06 -1.80 -5.76
CA ILE A 6 1.73 -2.40 -5.91
C ILE A 6 0.83 -1.35 -6.55
N THR A 7 0.21 -1.70 -7.67
CA THR A 7 -0.67 -0.79 -8.42
C THR A 7 -2.11 -1.25 -8.30
N CYS A 8 -2.98 -0.35 -7.84
CA CYS A 8 -4.43 -0.55 -7.79
C CYS A 8 -5.11 0.36 -8.82
N PHE A 9 -6.14 -0.18 -9.49
CA PHE A 9 -6.88 0.53 -10.53
C PHE A 9 -8.34 0.81 -10.15
N ASP A 10 -8.80 0.25 -9.05
CA ASP A 10 -10.18 0.41 -8.56
C ASP A 10 -10.18 1.27 -7.30
N ASP A 11 -11.30 1.93 -7.06
CA ASP A 11 -11.63 2.68 -5.84
C ASP A 11 -10.56 3.68 -5.37
N LEU A 12 -10.00 4.42 -6.33
CA LEU A 12 -8.81 5.23 -6.11
C LEU A 12 -8.98 6.21 -4.95
N GLU A 13 -10.05 7.01 -4.93
CA GLU A 13 -10.19 8.03 -3.88
C GLU A 13 -10.24 7.42 -2.49
N ASN A 14 -11.05 6.38 -2.30
CA ASN A 14 -11.22 5.80 -0.98
C ASN A 14 -9.98 5.02 -0.53
N ILE A 15 -9.29 4.31 -1.44
CA ILE A 15 -7.99 3.68 -1.12
C ILE A 15 -6.97 4.75 -0.74
N TYR A 16 -6.90 5.86 -1.47
CA TYR A 16 -5.97 6.94 -1.13
C TYR A 16 -6.25 7.49 0.28
N GLN A 17 -7.49 7.83 0.58
CA GLN A 17 -7.87 8.39 1.88
C GLN A 17 -7.64 7.41 3.03
N ALA A 18 -7.91 6.11 2.82
CA ALA A 18 -7.74 5.10 3.86
C ALA A 18 -6.26 4.80 4.17
N PHE A 19 -5.38 4.88 3.17
CA PHE A 19 -3.97 4.48 3.31
C PHE A 19 -2.98 5.65 3.41
N LYS A 20 -3.40 6.87 3.08
CA LYS A 20 -2.55 8.06 3.25
C LYS A 20 -2.09 8.28 4.70
N PRO A 21 -2.94 8.09 5.73
CA PRO A 21 -2.50 8.21 7.13
C PRO A 21 -1.53 7.11 7.56
N GLU A 22 -1.56 5.96 6.88
CA GLU A 22 -0.71 4.81 7.21
C GLU A 22 0.70 4.94 6.63
N GLU A 23 0.96 5.91 5.74
CA GLU A 23 2.28 6.11 5.14
C GLU A 23 3.38 6.16 6.21
N SER A 24 4.44 5.37 5.99
CA SER A 24 5.55 5.29 6.92
C SER A 24 6.89 5.63 6.26
N GLN A 25 7.68 6.41 6.98
CA GLN A 25 9.07 6.68 6.65
C GLN A 25 9.96 6.21 7.80
N ASP A 26 10.25 4.92 7.83
CA ASP A 26 11.25 4.34 8.72
C ASP A 26 12.56 4.08 7.94
N GLN A 27 13.69 4.09 8.66
CA GLN A 27 15.01 3.78 8.10
C GLN A 27 15.08 2.34 7.56
N ARG A 28 14.37 1.38 8.17
CA ARG A 28 14.40 -0.03 7.75
C ARG A 28 13.44 -0.35 6.61
N CYS A 29 12.25 0.24 6.67
CA CYS A 29 11.22 0.05 5.65
C CYS A 29 10.34 1.30 5.57
N SER A 30 10.09 1.79 4.37
CA SER A 30 9.18 2.90 4.13
C SER A 30 8.17 2.51 3.07
N PHE A 31 6.98 3.10 3.15
CA PHE A 31 6.07 3.08 2.03
C PHE A 31 5.41 4.43 1.82
N GLN A 32 5.09 4.70 0.56
CA GLN A 32 4.40 5.91 0.12
C GLN A 32 3.25 5.52 -0.79
N ILE A 33 2.11 6.19 -0.67
CA ILE A 33 0.98 6.05 -1.56
C ILE A 33 0.95 7.25 -2.52
N LYS A 34 0.98 6.95 -3.82
CA LYS A 34 0.95 7.96 -4.88
C LYS A 34 -0.32 7.82 -5.68
N LYS A 35 -1.11 8.89 -5.71
CA LYS A 35 -2.26 9.01 -6.60
C LYS A 35 -1.78 9.35 -8.01
N LYS A 36 -2.17 8.54 -9.00
CA LYS A 36 -2.00 8.79 -10.43
C LYS A 36 -3.36 9.08 -11.06
N LYS A 37 -3.36 9.40 -12.36
CA LYS A 37 -4.59 9.74 -13.10
C LYS A 37 -5.63 8.60 -13.05
N ASN A 38 -5.19 7.36 -13.26
CA ASN A 38 -6.06 6.17 -13.36
C ASN A 38 -5.62 5.02 -12.43
N SER A 39 -4.77 5.31 -11.45
CA SER A 39 -4.25 4.29 -10.56
C SER A 39 -3.73 4.87 -9.26
N ILE A 40 -3.50 3.99 -8.30
CA ILE A 40 -2.76 4.26 -7.08
C ILE A 40 -1.58 3.33 -7.01
N GLU A 41 -0.44 3.88 -6.63
CA GLU A 41 0.80 3.15 -6.45
C GLU A 41 1.22 3.17 -4.99
N PHE A 42 1.36 1.99 -4.40
CA PHE A 42 2.05 1.78 -3.13
C PHE A 42 3.51 1.51 -3.43
N VAL A 43 4.37 2.50 -3.18
CA VAL A 43 5.80 2.39 -3.39
C VAL A 43 6.46 1.99 -2.08
N ILE A 44 7.02 0.79 -2.02
CA ILE A 44 7.63 0.21 -0.81
C ILE A 44 9.14 0.14 -1.01
N LYS A 45 9.91 0.62 -0.03
CA LYS A 45 11.38 0.55 -0.03
C LYS A 45 11.85 -0.08 1.27
N ALA A 46 12.73 -1.06 1.19
CA ALA A 46 13.24 -1.78 2.35
C ALA A 46 14.75 -2.08 2.24
N GLN A 47 15.42 -2.24 3.38
CA GLN A 47 16.84 -2.61 3.40
C GLN A 47 17.08 -4.06 3.01
N ASP A 48 16.15 -4.95 3.36
CA ASP A 48 16.24 -6.39 3.14
C ASP A 48 14.92 -6.98 2.60
N ALA A 49 15.00 -8.21 2.08
CA ALA A 49 13.87 -8.90 1.46
C ALA A 49 12.78 -9.32 2.48
N VAL A 50 13.15 -9.55 3.74
CA VAL A 50 12.21 -9.94 4.79
C VAL A 50 11.31 -8.77 5.15
N SER A 51 11.91 -7.59 5.35
CA SER A 51 11.23 -6.32 5.58
C SER A 51 10.31 -5.95 4.40
N LEU A 52 10.77 -6.14 3.14
CA LEU A 52 9.93 -5.92 1.96
C LEU A 52 8.71 -6.85 1.96
N ARG A 53 8.93 -8.15 2.18
CA ARG A 53 7.84 -9.15 2.20
C ARG A 53 6.82 -8.85 3.29
N ALA A 54 7.29 -8.49 4.49
CA ALA A 54 6.42 -8.15 5.62
C ALA A 54 5.53 -6.93 5.30
N MET A 55 6.13 -5.88 4.71
CA MET A 55 5.38 -4.68 4.35
C MET A 55 4.38 -4.93 3.22
N MET A 56 4.76 -5.69 2.18
CA MET A 56 3.84 -6.12 1.13
C MET A 56 2.65 -6.90 1.72
N ALA A 57 2.90 -7.85 2.62
CA ALA A 57 1.85 -8.62 3.26
C ALA A 57 0.90 -7.74 4.10
N SER A 58 1.44 -6.74 4.82
CA SER A 58 0.65 -5.76 5.57
C SER A 58 -0.28 -4.96 4.66
N ILE A 59 0.25 -4.39 3.57
CA ILE A 59 -0.53 -3.63 2.59
C ILE A 59 -1.60 -4.50 1.94
N THR A 60 -1.26 -5.72 1.50
CA THR A 60 -2.25 -6.65 0.93
C THR A 60 -3.36 -7.02 1.92
N ARG A 61 -3.03 -7.21 3.20
CA ARG A 61 -4.02 -7.49 4.24
C ARG A 61 -4.98 -6.31 4.44
N LEU A 62 -4.45 -5.09 4.50
CA LEU A 62 -5.28 -3.88 4.59
C LEU A 62 -6.18 -3.72 3.36
N LEU A 63 -5.66 -3.98 2.15
CA LEU A 63 -6.45 -3.95 0.92
C LEU A 63 -7.56 -4.99 0.94
N THR A 64 -7.30 -6.17 1.51
CA THR A 64 -8.30 -7.24 1.66
C THR A 64 -9.42 -6.83 2.63
N ILE A 65 -9.07 -6.24 3.77
CA ILE A 65 -10.06 -5.72 4.74
C ILE A 65 -10.91 -4.64 4.09
N TYR A 66 -10.26 -3.72 3.36
CA TYR A 66 -10.93 -2.65 2.64
C TYR A 66 -11.95 -3.19 1.61
N HIS A 67 -11.53 -4.13 0.75
CA HIS A 67 -12.42 -4.74 -0.24
C HIS A 67 -13.51 -5.61 0.41
N GLY A 68 -13.21 -6.28 1.52
CA GLY A 68 -14.17 -7.09 2.27
C GLY A 68 -15.32 -6.27 2.87
N ARG A 69 -15.04 -5.06 3.36
CA ARG A 69 -16.06 -4.14 3.88
C ARG A 69 -17.02 -3.65 2.80
N LYS A 70 -16.58 -3.60 1.55
CA LYS A 70 -17.37 -3.13 0.39
C LYS A 70 -18.46 -4.12 -0.07
N LYS A 71 -18.40 -5.40 0.35
CA LYS A 71 -19.40 -6.43 -0.01
C LYS A 71 -20.67 -6.44 0.86
N THR A 72 -20.75 -5.58 1.88
CA THR A 72 -21.84 -5.54 2.87
C THR A 72 -22.57 -4.19 2.91
N SER A 73 -22.48 -3.38 1.86
CA SER A 73 -23.25 -2.14 1.71
C SER A 73 -24.03 -2.13 0.41
#